data_AF-A0A6M1LQW6-F1
#
_entry.id   AF-A0A6M1LQW6-F1
#
_cell.length_a   1.000
_cell.length_b   1.000
_cell.length_c   1.000
_cell.angle_alpha   90.00
_cell.angle_beta   90.00
_cell.angle_gamma   90.00
#
_symmetry.space_group_name_H-M   'P 1'
#
loop_
_entity.id
_entity.type
_entity.pdbx_description
1 polymer ?
#
loop_
_entity_poly.entity_id
_entity_poly.type
_entity_poly.pdbx_seq_one_letter_code
_entity_poly.pdbx_strand_id
1 'polypeptide(L)'
;MLELRPNCECCGTDLPPDSDRALICSFECTWCRDCAATRLPGGLCPNCGGNLVPRPIRPAAKLERFPASTTRKRSTLPACTGG
;
A
#
# COMPACT_ATOMS: atom_id res chain seq x y z
N MET A 1 -14.51 -0.43 6.45
CA MET A 1 -13.34 -0.90 7.24
C MET A 1 -12.19 -1.03 6.26
N LEU A 2 -10.98 -0.58 6.62
CA LEU A 2 -9.84 -0.67 5.70
C LEU A 2 -9.67 -2.09 5.14
N GLU A 3 -9.49 -2.21 3.83
CA GLU A 3 -9.28 -3.48 3.16
C GLU A 3 -7.92 -4.09 3.54
N LEU A 4 -6.91 -3.26 3.83
CA LEU A 4 -5.51 -3.67 4.05
C LEU A 4 -4.97 -4.51 2.90
N ARG A 5 -4.75 -3.87 1.75
CA ARG A 5 -4.27 -4.54 0.54
C ARG A 5 -2.94 -5.25 0.79
N PRO A 6 -2.75 -6.48 0.30
CA PRO A 6 -1.65 -7.34 0.73
C PRO A 6 -0.32 -7.01 0.04
N ASN A 7 -0.26 -5.99 -0.83
CA ASN A 7 0.92 -5.72 -1.64
C ASN A 7 1.13 -4.23 -1.91
N CYS A 8 2.36 -3.87 -2.28
CA CYS A 8 2.68 -2.59 -2.88
C CYS A 8 2.12 -2.54 -4.29
N GLU A 9 1.34 -1.52 -4.62
CA GLU A 9 0.76 -1.34 -5.96
C GLU A 9 1.82 -1.06 -7.03
N CYS A 10 3.03 -0.64 -6.66
CA CYS A 10 4.11 -0.36 -7.61
C CYS A 10 4.95 -1.60 -7.93
N CYS A 11 5.70 -2.10 -6.93
CA CYS A 11 6.63 -3.22 -7.13
C CYS A 11 5.99 -4.59 -6.92
N GLY A 12 4.76 -4.67 -6.40
CA GLY A 12 4.10 -5.95 -6.12
C GLY A 12 4.57 -6.68 -4.86
N THR A 13 5.56 -6.16 -4.15
CA THR A 13 6.06 -6.75 -2.88
C THR A 13 4.95 -6.92 -1.87
N ASP A 14 4.99 -8.02 -1.13
CA ASP A 14 4.04 -8.32 -0.07
C ASP A 14 4.15 -7.33 1.10
N LEU A 15 2.99 -6.84 1.53
CA LEU A 15 2.82 -5.94 2.65
C LEU A 15 1.78 -6.55 3.59
N PRO A 16 2.20 -7.49 4.46
CA PRO A 16 1.30 -8.15 5.40
C PRO A 16 0.66 -7.12 6.36
N PRO A 17 -0.51 -7.43 6.96
CA PRO A 17 -1.31 -6.45 7.73
C PRO A 17 -0.60 -5.83 8.94
N ASP A 18 0.49 -6.43 9.40
CA ASP A 18 1.40 -5.99 10.46
C ASP A 18 2.65 -5.27 9.95
N SER A 19 2.81 -5.12 8.63
CA SER A 19 3.96 -4.46 8.02
C SER A 19 4.00 -2.95 8.33
N ASP A 20 5.12 -2.52 8.89
CA ASP A 20 5.48 -1.11 9.14
C ASP A 20 6.00 -0.39 7.88
N ARG A 21 6.27 -1.13 6.80
CA ARG A 21 6.74 -0.62 5.51
C ARG A 21 5.61 -0.20 4.58
N ALA A 22 4.36 -0.46 4.95
CA ALA A 22 3.20 -0.09 4.16
C ALA A 22 2.79 1.37 4.39
N LEU A 23 2.65 2.12 3.31
CA LEU A 23 2.08 3.45 3.26
C LEU A 23 0.72 3.39 2.56
N ILE A 24 -0.21 4.24 2.98
CA ILE A 24 -1.57 4.27 2.47
C ILE A 24 -2.05 5.71 2.24
N CYS A 25 -2.89 5.92 1.24
CA CYS A 25 -3.62 7.19 1.02
C CYS A 25 -5.09 7.08 1.49
N SER A 26 -5.84 8.18 1.43
CA SER A 26 -7.27 8.22 1.80
C SER A 26 -8.18 7.28 0.99
N PHE A 27 -7.76 6.90 -0.22
CA PHE A 27 -8.45 5.96 -1.10
C PHE A 27 -7.92 4.52 -1.00
N GLU A 28 -7.14 4.25 0.04
CA GLU A 28 -6.55 2.94 0.31
C GLU A 28 -5.57 2.43 -0.76
N CYS A 29 -5.00 3.32 -1.60
CA CYS A 29 -3.86 2.93 -2.43
C CYS A 29 -2.66 2.60 -1.53
N THR A 30 -2.08 1.42 -1.71
CA THR A 30 -1.03 0.89 -0.83
C THR A 30 0.32 0.88 -1.54
N TRP A 31 1.35 1.45 -0.90
CA TRP A 31 2.70 1.54 -1.45
C TRP A 31 3.73 1.18 -0.38
N CYS A 32 4.85 0.57 -0.75
CA CYS A 32 5.94 0.37 0.21
C CYS A 32 6.74 1.68 0.38
N ARG A 33 7.41 1.85 1.53
CA ARG A 33 8.32 2.97 1.80
C ARG A 33 9.36 3.17 0.70
N ASP A 34 9.91 2.08 0.19
CA ASP A 34 10.96 2.13 -0.84
C ASP A 34 10.42 2.72 -2.15
N CYS A 35 9.25 2.28 -2.63
CA CYS A 35 8.63 2.86 -3.82
C CYS A 35 8.19 4.31 -3.59
N ALA A 36 7.66 4.63 -2.42
CA ALA A 36 7.27 6.00 -2.11
C ALA A 36 8.46 6.98 -2.09
N ALA A 37 9.63 6.52 -1.68
CA ALA A 37 10.85 7.33 -1.67
C ALA A 37 11.52 7.42 -3.05
N THR A 38 11.44 6.38 -3.88
CA THR A 38 12.29 6.26 -5.09
C THR A 38 11.53 6.33 -6.42
N ARG A 39 10.25 5.96 -6.44
CA ARG A 39 9.46 5.80 -7.68
C ARG A 39 8.25 6.72 -7.75
N LEU A 40 7.77 7.23 -6.61
CA LEU A 40 6.59 8.10 -6.57
C LEU A 40 6.98 9.58 -6.66
N PRO A 41 6.35 10.36 -7.55
CA PRO A 41 6.65 11.78 -7.69
C PRO A 41 6.30 12.55 -6.41
N GLY A 42 7.30 13.18 -5.78
CA GLY A 42 7.12 14.02 -4.60
C GLY A 42 6.68 13.26 -3.33
N GLY A 43 6.77 11.92 -3.30
CA GLY A 43 6.29 11.12 -2.17
C GLY A 43 4.77 11.13 -1.99
N LEU A 44 4.03 11.61 -3.00
CA LEU A 44 2.57 11.65 -3.00
C LEU A 44 1.99 10.42 -3.67
N CYS A 45 0.73 10.12 -3.35
CA CYS A 45 0.00 9.08 -4.05
C CYS A 45 -0.19 9.50 -5.51
N PRO A 46 0.34 8.75 -6.48
CA PRO A 46 0.28 9.10 -7.89
C PRO A 46 -1.12 8.93 -8.51
N ASN A 47 -1.97 8.10 -7.91
CA ASN A 47 -3.33 7.85 -8.41
C ASN A 47 -4.32 8.94 -7.98
N CYS A 48 -4.13 9.54 -6.79
CA CYS A 48 -5.07 10.52 -6.22
C CYS A 48 -4.46 11.87 -5.85
N GLY A 49 -3.13 12.03 -5.98
CA GLY A 49 -2.40 13.24 -5.57
C GLY A 49 -2.31 13.46 -4.05
N GLY A 50 -2.86 12.56 -3.24
CA GLY A 50 -2.96 12.72 -1.79
C GLY A 50 -1.69 12.30 -1.03
N ASN A 51 -1.62 12.70 0.24
CA ASN A 51 -0.52 12.32 1.13
C ASN A 51 -0.46 10.81 1.35
N LEU A 52 0.75 10.29 1.49
CA LEU A 52 1.02 8.92 1.92
C LEU A 52 1.41 8.93 3.40
N VAL A 53 0.69 8.15 4.20
CA VAL A 53 0.95 7.99 5.63
C VAL A 53 1.19 6.53 5.97
N PRO A 54 1.87 6.20 7.08
CA PRO A 54 1.99 4.82 7.56
C PRO A 54 0.63 4.15 7.65
N ARG A 55 0.50 2.97 7.04
CA ARG A 55 -0.73 2.19 7.09
C ARG A 55 -0.97 1.72 8.53
N PRO A 56 -2.17 1.95 9.08
CA PRO A 56 -2.52 1.41 10.40
C PRO A 56 -2.39 -0.11 10.43
N ILE A 57 -1.72 -0.62 11.46
CA ILE A 57 -1.57 -2.06 11.69
C ILE A 57 -2.85 -2.60 12.32
N ARG A 58 -3.38 -3.71 11.78
CA ARG A 58 -4.46 -4.46 12.42
C ARG A 58 -3.87 -5.48 13.39
N PRO A 59 -4.16 -5.39 14.69
CA PRO A 59 -3.64 -6.34 15.67
C PRO A 59 -4.05 -7.79 15.34
N ALA A 60 -3.17 -8.74 15.66
CA ALA A 60 -3.36 -10.16 15.35
C ALA A 60 -4.72 -10.71 15.84
N ALA A 61 -5.13 -10.36 17.07
CA ALA A 61 -6.41 -10.77 17.65
C ALA A 61 -7.65 -10.28 16.88
N LYS A 62 -7.52 -9.26 16.03
CA LYS A 62 -8.62 -8.76 15.17
C LYS A 62 -8.58 -9.34 13.77
N LEU A 63 -7.49 -9.97 13.33
CA LEU A 63 -7.38 -10.56 12.00
C LEU A 63 -8.27 -11.79 11.81
N GLU A 64 -8.51 -12.57 12.86
CA GLU A 64 -9.39 -13.76 12.79
C GLU A 64 -10.84 -13.37 12.45
N ARG A 65 -11.33 -12.27 13.03
CA ARG A 65 -12.70 -11.79 12.84
C ARG A 65 -12.82 -10.79 11.69
N PHE A 66 -11.73 -10.08 11.37
CA PHE A 66 -11.67 -9.06 10.33
C PHE A 66 -10.39 -9.28 9.50
N PRO A 67 -10.40 -10.26 8.58
CA PRO A 67 -9.22 -10.58 7.79
C PRO A 67 -8.80 -9.42 6.89
N ALA A 68 -7.52 -9.36 6.57
CA ALA A 68 -7.00 -8.46 5.55
C ALA A 68 -7.42 -8.95 4.15
N SER A 69 -7.46 -8.03 3.19
CA SER A 69 -7.81 -8.35 1.81
C SER A 69 -6.74 -9.23 1.19
N THR A 70 -7.18 -10.22 0.42
CA THR A 70 -6.32 -11.05 -0.44
C THR A 70 -6.21 -10.51 -1.86
N THR A 71 -6.98 -9.47 -2.18
CA THR A 71 -7.02 -8.87 -3.52
C THR A 71 -5.80 -8.01 -3.72
N ARG A 72 -4.90 -8.47 -4.59
CA ARG A 72 -3.75 -7.69 -5.03
C ARG A 72 -4.18 -6.58 -5.97
N LYS A 73 -3.55 -5.40 -5.84
CA LYS A 73 -3.71 -4.28 -6.76
C LYS A 73 -2.36 -3.93 -7.39
N ARG A 74 -2.38 -3.53 -8.65
CA ARG A 74 -1.20 -3.02 -9.34
C ARG A 74 -1.55 -1.68 -9.96
N SER A 75 -0.62 -0.75 -9.86
CA SER A 75 -0.72 0.55 -10.51
C SER A 75 -0.34 0.43 -11.97
N THR A 76 -0.94 1.28 -12.79
CA THR A 76 -0.66 1.43 -14.21
C THR A 76 0.43 2.47 -14.49
N LEU A 77 1.02 3.06 -13.45
CA LEU A 77 2.03 4.12 -13.60
C LEU A 77 3.26 3.63 -14.35
N PRO A 78 3.79 4.43 -15.29
CA PRO A 78 5.01 4.11 -16.03
C PRO A 78 6.20 3.74 -15.13
N ALA A 79 6.38 4.46 -14.01
CA ALA A 79 7.46 4.20 -13.04
C ALA A 79 7.31 2.86 -12.29
N CYS A 80 6.14 2.23 -12.38
CA CYS A 80 5.80 0.96 -11.75
C CYS A 80 5.60 -0.18 -12.74
N THR A 81 5.40 0.13 -14.04
CA THR A 81 5.13 -0.85 -15.10
C THR A 81 6.36 -1.21 -15.95
N GLY A 82 7.55 -0.69 -15.63
CA GLY A 82 8.82 -1.06 -16.27
C GLY A 82 9.74 -1.83 -15.33
N GLY A 83 10.07 -3.06 -15.73
CA GLY A 83 11.28 -3.76 -15.26
C GLY A 83 12.51 -3.27 -16.02
#